data_AF-A0A193LJK1-F1
#
_entry.id   AF-A0A193LJK1-F1
#
_cell.length_a   1.000
_cell.length_b   1.000
_cell.length_c   1.000
_cell.angle_alpha   90.00
_cell.angle_beta   90.00
_cell.angle_gamma   90.00
#
_symmetry.space_group_name_H-M   'P 1'
#
loop_
_entity.id
_entity.type
_entity.pdbx_description
1 polymer ?
#
loop_
_entity_poly.entity_id
_entity_poly.type
_entity_poly.pdbx_seq_one_letter_code
_entity_poly.pdbx_strand_id
1 'polypeptide(L)'
;MSHCFELKIPPLFIDIDIPGERSSLVKDIDGNGLYGATEVGTARARSKEGVFLSQIITRLNGLFVTDGLTVNDLINYAYAIRDKVSENSAVMHQIANNSAEQALLGDFPGALDDAVIDSGEAHQSQMLQYLNNKALQAGFQRVVFDLLLAQRAAEARANKNAERDG
;
A
#
# COMPACT_ATOMS: atom_id res chain seq x y z
N MET A 1 -12.52 -0.82 -31.24
CA MET A 1 -12.02 -1.96 -30.44
C MET A 1 -11.51 -1.40 -29.12
N SER A 2 -12.41 -1.27 -28.13
CA SER A 2 -12.05 -0.78 -26.81
C SER A 2 -11.25 -1.85 -26.09
N HIS A 3 -9.95 -1.64 -25.90
CA HIS A 3 -9.15 -2.45 -25.00
C HIS A 3 -9.54 -2.06 -23.58
N CYS A 4 -10.26 -2.96 -22.92
CA CYS A 4 -10.51 -2.88 -21.50
C CYS A 4 -9.16 -3.08 -20.80
N PHE A 5 -8.60 -2.01 -20.24
CA PHE A 5 -7.41 -2.09 -19.41
C PHE A 5 -7.84 -2.80 -18.12
N GLU A 6 -7.54 -4.08 -18.02
CA GLU A 6 -7.77 -4.86 -16.82
C GLU A 6 -6.80 -4.37 -15.75
N LEU A 7 -7.24 -3.40 -14.94
CA LEU A 7 -6.57 -3.00 -13.71
C LEU A 7 -6.51 -4.23 -12.80
N LYS A 8 -5.40 -4.98 -12.88
CA LYS A 8 -4.98 -5.93 -11.86
C LYS A 8 -4.65 -5.11 -10.61
N ILE A 9 -5.66 -4.76 -9.82
CA ILE A 9 -5.45 -4.27 -8.46
C ILE A 9 -4.86 -5.47 -7.71
N PRO A 10 -3.56 -5.46 -7.32
CA PRO A 10 -3.04 -6.54 -6.49
C PRO A 10 -3.83 -6.54 -5.17
N PRO A 11 -4.11 -7.72 -4.58
CA PRO A 11 -4.72 -7.76 -3.27
C PRO A 11 -3.90 -6.92 -2.29
N LEU A 12 -4.58 -6.20 -1.40
CA LEU A 12 -3.96 -5.58 -0.22
C LEU A 12 -3.27 -6.67 0.60
N PHE A 13 -2.06 -7.04 0.21
CA PHE A 13 -1.29 -8.08 0.85
C PHE A 13 0.18 -7.80 0.68
N ILE A 14 0.73 -7.08 1.67
CA ILE A 14 2.17 -6.95 1.81
C ILE A 14 2.46 -7.24 3.27
N ASP A 15 2.94 -8.46 3.49
CA ASP A 15 3.73 -8.85 4.64
C ASP A 15 4.93 -7.92 4.74
N ILE A 16 4.75 -6.78 5.41
CA ILE A 16 5.87 -6.05 5.99
C ILE A 16 5.93 -6.53 7.42
N ASP A 17 6.78 -7.52 7.67
CA ASP A 17 7.35 -7.72 8.99
C ASP A 17 8.18 -6.47 9.32
N ILE A 18 7.53 -5.49 9.95
CA ILE A 18 8.21 -4.39 10.62
C ILE A 18 8.64 -4.97 11.98
N PRO A 19 9.93 -5.19 12.24
CA PRO A 19 10.36 -5.64 13.56
C PRO A 19 10.10 -4.53 14.57
N GLY A 20 8.94 -4.63 15.23
CA GLY A 20 8.57 -3.83 16.38
C GLY A 20 9.38 -4.27 17.59
N GLU A 21 10.03 -3.28 18.21
CA GLU A 21 10.74 -3.33 19.48
C GLU A 21 10.15 -4.33 20.48
N ARG A 22 10.89 -5.42 20.74
CA ARG A 22 10.76 -6.12 22.02
C ARG A 22 11.82 -5.58 22.97
N SER A 23 11.44 -4.55 23.71
CA SER A 23 12.08 -4.24 24.99
C SER A 23 11.78 -5.40 25.95
N SER A 24 12.72 -6.33 26.08
CA SER A 24 12.88 -7.11 27.29
C SER A 24 14.36 -7.12 27.64
N LEU A 25 14.70 -6.22 28.57
CA LEU A 25 15.94 -6.27 29.32
C LEU A 25 16.05 -7.63 30.02
N VAL A 26 17.02 -8.44 29.60
CA VAL A 26 17.73 -9.36 30.50
C VAL A 26 19.21 -9.11 30.23
N LYS A 27 19.88 -8.48 31.20
CA LYS A 27 21.35 -8.51 31.31
C LYS A 27 21.74 -9.91 31.76
N ASP A 28 22.77 -10.47 31.13
CA ASP A 28 24.01 -11.00 31.74
C ASP A 28 24.99 -11.25 30.57
N ILE A 29 26.05 -10.45 30.42
CA ILE A 29 27.48 -10.77 30.68
C ILE A 29 27.76 -12.24 30.28
N ASP A 30 28.27 -12.51 29.08
CA ASP A 30 29.72 -12.60 28.83
C ASP A 30 30.07 -12.30 27.36
N GLY A 31 31.10 -11.47 27.16
CA GLY A 31 31.57 -11.09 25.83
C GLY A 31 32.27 -12.24 25.11
N ASN A 32 31.87 -12.49 23.87
CA ASN A 32 32.80 -12.58 22.72
C ASN A 32 31.97 -12.53 21.44
N GLY A 33 32.05 -11.41 20.71
CA GLY A 33 31.48 -11.34 19.37
C GLY A 33 32.25 -12.26 18.43
N LEU A 34 31.54 -12.93 17.53
CA LEU A 34 31.91 -13.10 16.12
C LEU A 34 30.68 -13.65 15.38
N TYR A 35 30.25 -12.91 14.36
CA TYR A 35 29.24 -13.29 13.38
C TYR A 35 29.58 -14.68 12.83
N GLY A 36 28.70 -15.65 13.06
CA GLY A 36 28.91 -17.04 12.68
C GLY A 36 27.61 -17.73 12.29
N ALA A 37 27.27 -17.58 11.00
CA ALA A 37 26.53 -18.56 10.22
C ALA A 37 25.14 -19.02 10.71
N THR A 38 24.13 -18.16 10.58
CA THR A 38 22.76 -18.61 10.30
C THR A 38 22.05 -17.53 9.50
N GLU A 39 22.02 -17.66 8.17
CA GLU A 39 20.90 -17.22 7.30
C GLU A 39 21.28 -17.40 5.81
N VAL A 40 21.65 -18.64 5.45
CA VAL A 40 21.55 -19.06 4.05
C VAL A 40 20.21 -19.76 3.93
N GLY A 41 19.15 -18.97 3.71
CA GLY A 41 17.78 -19.46 3.69
C GLY A 41 16.67 -18.43 3.49
N THR A 42 16.95 -17.12 3.44
CA THR A 42 15.92 -16.10 3.14
C THR A 42 15.59 -15.98 1.65
N ALA A 43 15.79 -17.05 0.88
CA ALA A 43 15.59 -17.12 -0.58
C ALA A 43 14.12 -17.02 -1.05
N ARG A 44 13.26 -16.36 -0.28
CA ARG A 44 12.36 -15.34 -0.85
C ARG A 44 12.99 -13.97 -0.61
N ALA A 45 14.10 -13.74 -1.31
CA ALA A 45 14.67 -12.43 -1.53
C ALA A 45 13.51 -11.44 -1.77
N ARG A 46 13.49 -10.29 -1.08
CA ARG A 46 12.47 -9.26 -1.25
C ARG A 46 12.10 -9.15 -2.73
N SER A 47 10.85 -9.47 -3.09
CA SER A 47 10.40 -9.38 -4.47
C SER A 47 10.69 -7.96 -4.99
N LYS A 48 10.94 -7.78 -6.29
CA LYS A 48 11.23 -6.45 -6.85
C LYS A 48 10.13 -5.45 -6.48
N GLU A 49 8.91 -5.94 -6.42
CA GLU A 49 7.70 -5.26 -5.98
C GLU A 49 7.80 -4.85 -4.50
N GLY A 50 8.25 -5.75 -3.61
CA GLY A 50 8.46 -5.47 -2.20
C GLY A 50 9.58 -4.45 -1.95
N VAL A 51 10.65 -4.49 -2.74
CA VAL A 51 11.72 -3.47 -2.69
C VAL A 51 11.19 -2.11 -3.15
N PHE A 52 10.44 -2.07 -4.25
CA PHE A 52 9.86 -0.83 -4.77
C PHE A 52 8.87 -0.19 -3.78
N LEU A 53 7.95 -0.98 -3.22
CA LEU A 53 7.01 -0.41 -2.25
C LEU A 53 7.72 0.04 -0.98
N SER A 54 8.72 -0.70 -0.49
CA SER A 54 9.52 -0.28 0.66
C SER A 54 10.12 1.11 0.45
N GLN A 55 10.59 1.43 -0.77
CA GLN A 55 11.10 2.76 -1.11
C GLN A 55 9.99 3.83 -1.18
N ILE A 56 8.77 3.46 -1.62
CA ILE A 56 7.61 4.36 -1.60
C ILE A 56 7.24 4.70 -0.15
N ILE A 57 7.17 3.70 0.73
CA ILE A 57 6.85 3.89 2.15
C ILE A 57 7.86 4.81 2.83
N THR A 58 9.17 4.57 2.61
CA THR A 58 10.21 5.44 3.15
C THR A 58 10.04 6.89 2.69
N ARG A 59 9.68 7.11 1.41
CA ARG A 59 9.40 8.44 0.88
C ARG A 59 8.16 9.07 1.53
N LEU A 60 7.06 8.32 1.67
CA LEU A 60 5.83 8.81 2.28
C LEU A 60 6.03 9.22 3.74
N ASN A 61 6.75 8.41 4.52
CA ASN A 61 7.07 8.71 5.92
C ASN A 61 7.97 9.95 6.08
N GLY A 62 8.77 10.29 5.06
CA GLY A 62 9.58 11.50 5.06
C GLY A 62 8.82 12.76 4.63
N LEU A 63 7.65 12.62 4.00
CA LEU A 63 6.85 13.73 3.47
C LEU A 63 5.68 14.11 4.39
N PHE A 64 5.04 13.14 5.02
CA PHE A 64 3.88 13.36 5.89
C PHE A 64 4.28 13.37 7.36
N VAL A 65 3.65 14.25 8.14
CA VAL A 65 3.65 14.13 9.61
C VAL A 65 2.77 12.93 9.96
N THR A 66 3.36 11.91 10.59
CA THR A 66 2.69 10.62 10.82
C THR A 66 1.91 10.54 12.13
N ASP A 67 1.81 11.64 12.89
CA ASP A 67 1.05 11.68 14.13
C ASP A 67 -0.44 11.39 13.83
N GLY A 68 -0.91 10.23 14.29
CA GLY A 68 -2.27 9.76 14.04
C GLY A 68 -2.51 9.08 12.69
N LEU A 69 -1.45 8.81 11.91
CA LEU A 69 -1.54 8.08 10.64
C LEU A 69 -0.72 6.80 10.69
N THR A 70 -1.31 5.70 10.22
CA THR A 70 -0.57 4.45 10.01
C THR A 70 0.11 4.43 8.65
N VAL A 71 1.12 3.57 8.49
CA VAL A 71 1.76 3.32 7.18
C VAL A 71 0.72 2.90 6.13
N ASN A 72 -0.27 2.10 6.53
CA ASN A 72 -1.34 1.68 5.61
C ASN A 72 -2.21 2.85 5.17
N ASP A 73 -2.48 3.82 6.05
CA ASP A 73 -3.23 5.03 5.68
C ASP A 73 -2.50 5.81 4.59
N LEU A 74 -1.17 5.98 4.73
CA LEU A 74 -0.35 6.66 3.73
C LEU A 74 -0.32 5.92 2.38
N ILE A 75 -0.15 4.58 2.42
CA ILE A 75 -0.12 3.76 1.20
C ILE A 75 -1.47 3.82 0.49
N ASN A 76 -2.56 3.60 1.23
CA ASN A 76 -3.92 3.63 0.67
C ASN A 76 -4.25 5.00 0.09
N TYR A 77 -3.86 6.08 0.78
CA TYR A 77 -4.03 7.44 0.29
C TYR A 77 -3.24 7.69 -0.99
N ALA A 78 -1.95 7.31 -1.05
CA ALA A 78 -1.14 7.45 -2.26
C ALA A 78 -1.75 6.70 -3.47
N TYR A 79 -2.34 5.52 -3.25
CA TYR A 79 -3.04 4.80 -4.30
C TYR A 79 -4.34 5.47 -4.72
N ALA A 80 -5.13 5.99 -3.79
CA ALA A 80 -6.33 6.75 -4.11
C ALA A 80 -6.02 7.97 -5.00
N ILE A 81 -4.98 8.73 -4.64
CA ILE A 81 -4.54 9.88 -5.43
C ILE A 81 -4.00 9.45 -6.80
N ARG A 82 -3.17 8.41 -6.86
CA ARG A 82 -2.69 7.84 -8.14
C ARG A 82 -3.84 7.50 -9.07
N ASP A 83 -4.86 6.81 -8.54
CA ASP A 83 -6.01 6.36 -9.33
C ASP A 83 -6.83 7.56 -9.81
N LYS A 84 -7.03 8.57 -8.95
CA LYS A 84 -7.68 9.83 -9.34
C LYS A 84 -6.93 10.57 -10.45
N VAL A 85 -5.61 10.72 -10.33
CA VAL A 85 -4.79 11.32 -11.41
C VAL A 85 -4.92 10.53 -12.71
N SER A 86 -5.02 9.20 -12.63
CA SER A 86 -5.14 8.35 -13.81
C SER A 86 -6.44 8.51 -14.60
N GLU A 87 -7.47 9.11 -13.98
CA GLU A 87 -8.71 9.49 -14.66
C GLU A 87 -8.50 10.69 -15.62
N ASN A 88 -7.43 11.47 -15.43
CA ASN A 88 -7.09 12.60 -16.30
C ASN A 88 -6.36 12.12 -17.57
N SER A 89 -7.12 11.94 -18.65
CA SER A 89 -6.60 11.45 -19.93
C SER A 89 -5.49 12.31 -20.55
N ALA A 90 -5.51 13.64 -20.35
CA ALA A 90 -4.48 14.53 -20.88
C ALA A 90 -3.13 14.30 -20.17
N VAL A 91 -3.18 14.17 -18.84
CA VAL A 91 -2.00 13.87 -18.02
C VAL A 91 -1.46 12.47 -18.34
N MET A 92 -2.35 11.48 -18.47
CA MET A 92 -1.92 10.14 -18.85
C MET A 92 -1.27 10.11 -20.24
N HIS A 93 -1.76 10.91 -21.18
CA HIS A 93 -1.11 11.09 -22.47
C HIS A 93 0.27 11.75 -22.34
N GLN A 94 0.44 12.74 -21.46
CA GLN A 94 1.75 13.37 -21.21
C GLN A 94 2.74 12.38 -20.59
N ILE A 95 2.33 11.62 -19.59
CA ILE A 95 3.16 10.59 -18.94
C ILE A 95 3.62 9.53 -19.94
N ALA A 96 2.77 9.15 -20.89
CA ALA A 96 3.10 8.13 -21.87
C ALA A 96 4.07 8.61 -22.96
N ASN A 97 4.11 9.91 -23.25
CA ASN A 97 4.79 10.44 -24.44
C ASN A 97 5.96 11.39 -24.15
N ASN A 98 6.11 11.85 -22.90
CA ASN A 98 7.14 12.82 -22.51
C ASN A 98 8.13 12.23 -21.51
N SER A 99 9.28 12.89 -21.29
CA SER A 99 10.17 12.52 -20.18
C SER A 99 9.50 12.82 -18.83
N ALA A 100 9.97 12.19 -17.76
CA ALA A 100 9.44 12.44 -16.41
C ALA A 100 9.57 13.92 -16.01
N GLU A 101 10.71 14.55 -16.31
CA GLU A 101 10.98 15.96 -16.03
C GLU A 101 10.01 16.87 -16.78
N GLN A 102 9.69 16.53 -18.04
CA GLN A 102 8.73 17.28 -18.85
C GLN A 102 7.30 17.12 -18.34
N ALA A 103 6.89 15.89 -17.97
CA ALA A 103 5.57 15.66 -17.40
C ALA A 103 5.38 16.42 -16.08
N LEU A 104 6.40 16.44 -15.22
CA LEU A 104 6.39 17.17 -13.94
C LEU A 104 6.39 18.70 -14.09
N LEU A 105 6.79 19.24 -15.24
CA LEU A 105 6.69 20.66 -15.58
C LEU A 105 5.43 21.02 -16.39
N GLY A 106 4.69 20.00 -16.84
CA GLY A 106 3.47 20.11 -17.62
C GLY A 106 2.23 20.18 -16.72
N ASP A 107 1.18 19.47 -17.11
CA ASP A 107 -0.12 19.54 -16.42
C ASP A 107 -0.22 18.59 -15.22
N PHE A 108 0.79 17.73 -15.02
CA PHE A 108 0.79 16.74 -13.93
C PHE A 108 0.65 17.37 -12.53
N PRO A 109 1.38 18.44 -12.15
CA PRO A 109 1.26 19.03 -10.83
C PRO A 109 -0.15 19.54 -10.54
N GLY A 110 -0.78 20.25 -11.49
CA GLY A 110 -2.14 20.75 -11.33
C GLY A 110 -3.17 19.62 -11.21
N ALA A 111 -3.03 18.58 -12.04
CA ALA A 111 -3.92 17.43 -11.95
C ALA A 111 -3.72 16.60 -10.68
N LEU A 112 -2.52 16.63 -10.09
CA LEU A 112 -2.27 16.03 -8.78
C LEU A 112 -3.00 16.81 -7.69
N ASP A 113 -2.96 18.14 -7.72
CA ASP A 113 -3.69 19.00 -6.78
C ASP A 113 -5.21 18.78 -6.90
N ASP A 114 -5.74 18.76 -8.13
CA ASP A 114 -7.15 18.46 -8.40
C ASP A 114 -7.53 17.08 -7.87
N ALA A 115 -6.71 16.06 -8.13
CA ALA A 115 -6.95 14.70 -7.64
C ALA A 115 -6.94 14.60 -6.11
N VAL A 116 -6.10 15.39 -5.42
CA VAL A 116 -6.07 15.48 -3.96
C VAL A 116 -7.38 16.05 -3.42
N ILE A 117 -7.89 17.12 -4.04
CA ILE A 117 -9.16 17.76 -3.66
C ILE A 117 -10.32 16.80 -3.94
N ASP A 118 -10.43 16.29 -5.16
CA ASP A 118 -11.51 15.40 -5.60
C ASP A 118 -11.58 14.11 -4.79
N SER A 119 -10.41 13.54 -4.44
CA SER A 119 -10.34 12.37 -3.57
C SER A 119 -10.90 12.69 -2.17
N GLY A 120 -10.60 13.87 -1.63
CA GLY A 120 -11.14 14.32 -0.35
C GLY A 120 -12.66 14.46 -0.37
N GLU A 121 -13.20 15.10 -1.39
CA GLU A 121 -14.65 15.28 -1.57
C GLU A 121 -15.37 13.94 -1.74
N ALA A 122 -14.80 13.03 -2.53
CA ALA A 122 -15.34 11.70 -2.73
C ALA A 122 -15.39 10.90 -1.41
N HIS A 123 -14.30 10.91 -0.63
CA HIS A 123 -14.25 10.25 0.68
C HIS A 123 -15.26 10.86 1.67
N GLN A 124 -15.37 12.19 1.72
CA GLN A 124 -16.34 12.87 2.57
C GLN A 124 -17.78 12.49 2.18
N SER A 125 -18.09 12.48 0.88
CA SER A 125 -19.40 12.06 0.35
C SER A 125 -19.73 10.61 0.72
N GLN A 126 -18.78 9.69 0.53
CA GLN A 126 -18.95 8.28 0.90
C GLN A 126 -19.20 8.11 2.40
N MET A 127 -18.45 8.82 3.25
CA MET A 127 -18.65 8.81 4.70
C MET A 127 -20.06 9.28 5.06
N LEU A 128 -20.51 10.40 4.50
CA LEU A 128 -21.85 10.93 4.76
C LEU A 128 -22.96 9.97 4.30
N GLN A 129 -22.81 9.37 3.12
CA GLN A 129 -23.76 8.37 2.61
C GLN A 129 -23.81 7.14 3.53
N TYR A 130 -22.66 6.67 3.99
CA TYR A 130 -22.59 5.59 4.98
C TYR A 130 -23.29 5.97 6.27
N LEU A 131 -22.98 7.10 6.89
CA LEU A 131 -23.57 7.49 8.18
C LEU A 131 -25.09 7.68 8.11
N ASN A 132 -25.62 8.13 6.97
CA ASN A 132 -27.03 8.47 6.81
C ASN A 132 -27.92 7.36 6.23
N ASN A 133 -27.37 6.21 5.82
CA ASN A 133 -28.15 5.13 5.20
C ASN A 133 -27.89 3.76 5.86
N LYS A 134 -28.88 3.25 6.61
CA LYS A 134 -28.78 1.97 7.33
C LYS A 134 -28.65 0.75 6.41
N ALA A 135 -29.29 0.76 5.24
CA ALA A 135 -29.15 -0.33 4.28
C ALA A 135 -27.73 -0.35 3.68
N LEU A 136 -27.17 0.82 3.38
CA LEU A 136 -25.78 0.95 2.94
C LEU A 136 -24.82 0.46 4.03
N GLN A 137 -25.01 0.87 5.29
CA GLN A 137 -24.19 0.42 6.43
C GLN A 137 -24.13 -1.11 6.50
N ALA A 138 -25.29 -1.77 6.49
CA ALA A 138 -25.38 -3.22 6.58
C ALA A 138 -24.70 -3.92 5.39
N GLY A 139 -24.90 -3.40 4.17
CA GLY A 139 -24.24 -3.93 2.97
C GLY A 139 -22.72 -3.77 3.03
N PHE A 140 -22.24 -2.58 3.40
CA PHE A 140 -20.81 -2.29 3.45
C PHE A 140 -20.09 -3.08 4.56
N GLN A 141 -20.71 -3.24 5.74
CA GLN A 141 -20.20 -4.12 6.80
C GLN A 141 -19.98 -5.54 6.29
N ARG A 142 -20.92 -6.06 5.48
CA ARG A 142 -20.80 -7.40 4.92
C ARG A 142 -19.62 -7.52 3.95
N VAL A 143 -19.47 -6.53 3.07
CA VAL A 143 -18.34 -6.49 2.11
C VAL A 143 -17.01 -6.46 2.86
N VAL A 144 -16.84 -5.59 3.86
CA VAL A 144 -15.60 -5.50 4.63
C VAL A 144 -15.30 -6.80 5.38
N PHE A 145 -16.33 -7.44 5.96
CA PHE A 145 -16.16 -8.73 6.63
C PHE A 145 -15.70 -9.83 5.66
N ASP A 146 -16.32 -9.93 4.48
CA ASP A 146 -15.95 -10.92 3.47
C ASP A 146 -14.52 -10.67 2.94
N LEU A 147 -14.09 -9.41 2.79
CA LEU A 147 -12.71 -9.06 2.43
C LEU A 147 -11.70 -9.51 3.49
N LEU A 148 -11.99 -9.30 4.78
CA LEU A 148 -11.13 -9.77 5.87
C LEU A 148 -11.03 -11.30 5.91
N LEU A 149 -12.14 -12.02 5.68
CA LEU A 149 -12.11 -13.48 5.59
C LEU A 149 -11.26 -13.96 4.39
N ALA A 150 -11.41 -13.32 3.24
CA ALA A 150 -10.62 -13.64 2.06
C ALA A 150 -9.12 -13.42 2.30
N GLN A 151 -8.76 -12.33 2.99
CA GLN A 151 -7.39 -12.03 3.39
C GLN A 151 -6.81 -13.14 4.29
N ARG A 152 -7.51 -13.50 5.37
CA ARG A 152 -7.07 -14.57 6.28
C ARG A 152 -6.93 -15.92 5.58
N ALA A 153 -7.79 -16.21 4.61
CA ALA A 153 -7.71 -17.43 3.83
C ALA A 153 -6.50 -17.42 2.89
N ALA A 154 -6.14 -16.28 2.32
CA ALA A 154 -4.94 -16.11 1.50
C ALA A 154 -3.65 -16.31 2.32
N GLU A 155 -3.58 -15.68 3.50
CA GLU A 155 -2.51 -15.86 4.49
C GLU A 155 -2.29 -17.34 4.85
N ALA A 156 -3.36 -18.02 5.23
CA ALA A 156 -3.29 -19.44 5.61
C ALA A 156 -2.83 -20.34 4.46
N ARG A 157 -3.15 -19.98 3.20
CA ARG A 157 -2.66 -20.70 2.01
C ARG A 157 -1.19 -20.42 1.74
N ALA A 158 -0.76 -19.17 1.88
CA ALA A 158 0.64 -18.79 1.69
C ALA A 158 1.56 -19.50 2.69
N ASN A 159 1.17 -19.55 3.97
CA ASN A 159 1.96 -20.22 5.02
C ASN A 159 2.07 -21.73 4.77
N LYS A 160 0.98 -22.39 4.38
CA LYS A 160 1.02 -23.83 4.05
C LYS A 160 1.91 -24.15 2.84
N ASN A 161 2.00 -23.25 1.88
CA ASN A 161 2.89 -23.46 0.73
C ASN A 161 4.36 -23.26 1.14
N ALA A 162 4.64 -22.28 2.00
CA ALA A 162 5.98 -22.07 2.54
C ALA A 162 6.48 -23.26 3.38
N GLU A 163 5.60 -23.90 4.17
CA GLU A 163 5.92 -25.12 4.94
C GLU A 163 6.12 -26.37 4.07
N ARG A 164 5.61 -26.39 2.83
CA ARG A 164 5.75 -27.53 1.90
C ARG A 164 6.97 -27.41 1.00
N ASP A 165 7.46 -26.19 0.78
CA ASP A 165 8.58 -25.88 -0.10
C ASP A 165 9.90 -25.65 0.65
N GLY A 166 9.90 -25.77 2.00
CA GLY A 166 11.08 -25.70 2.88
C GLY A 166 11.38 -27.04 3.54
#